data_AF-A0A2I1GLZ3-F1
#
_entry.id   AF-A0A2I1GLZ3-F1
#
_cell.length_a   1.000
_cell.length_b   1.000
_cell.length_c   1.000
_cell.angle_alpha   90.00
_cell.angle_beta   90.00
_cell.angle_gamma   90.00
#
_symmetry.space_group_name_H-M   'P 1'
#
loop_
_entity.id
_entity.type
_entity.pdbx_description
1 polymer ?
#
loop_
_entity_poly.entity_id
_entity_poly.type
_entity_poly.pdbx_seq_one_letter_code
_entity_poly.pdbx_strand_id
1 'polypeptide(L)'
;MVKLWAEKEMKNLKRLWQVGIPCPEPLVLRLHVLVMSFLGDKNGWAYPRLKDAVINSDKYPELYYQLIKNMRTMYHKCRLVHADLSEYNLLYHLRVLYIIDVSQSVEHDHPHALEFLRKDISNVTGYFKRKGVRVMSIRELFDFITDINIGLDDEQVEAELDKIQERLASQKELSITLNEDIDKMSKDLVDEEVFKKAFIPRTLDDVFDVERDTLKVSKGEGEDLIYRKLTGLSIDDKPEKIPSENEVMANSENISSISTKDDESEEDDQDEEKEISNDSMFKE
;
A
#
# COMPACT_ATOMS: atom_id res chain seq x y z
N MET A 1 4.36 -27.73 7.17
CA MET A 1 3.99 -26.39 7.67
C MET A 1 5.22 -25.54 7.97
N VAL A 2 6.10 -25.93 8.90
CA VAL A 2 7.30 -25.14 9.27
C VAL A 2 8.26 -24.86 8.10
N LYS A 3 8.48 -25.84 7.21
CA LYS A 3 9.32 -25.67 6.01
C LYS A 3 8.86 -24.51 5.12
N LEU A 4 7.55 -24.38 4.89
CA LEU A 4 6.98 -23.33 4.04
C LEU A 4 7.19 -21.93 4.64
N TRP A 5 7.20 -21.83 5.98
CA TRP A 5 7.44 -20.58 6.67
C TRP A 5 8.89 -20.13 6.52
N ALA A 6 9.85 -21.06 6.66
CA ALA A 6 11.26 -20.77 6.45
C ALA A 6 11.56 -20.40 4.97
N GLU A 7 10.89 -21.05 4.01
CA GLU A 7 10.95 -20.67 2.58
C GLU A 7 10.41 -19.26 2.34
N LYS A 8 9.27 -18.93 2.95
CA LYS A 8 8.66 -17.60 2.87
C LYS A 8 9.57 -16.52 3.47
N GLU A 9 10.11 -16.77 4.66
CA GLU A 9 11.05 -15.85 5.32
C GLU A 9 12.31 -15.61 4.48
N MET A 10 12.91 -16.68 3.92
CA MET A 10 14.06 -16.53 3.02
C MET A 10 13.71 -15.69 1.78
N LYS A 11 12.55 -15.94 1.15
CA LYS A 11 12.08 -15.18 -0.03
C LYS A 11 11.89 -13.69 0.32
N ASN A 12 11.28 -13.42 1.47
CA ASN A 12 11.02 -12.05 1.93
C ASN A 12 12.32 -11.32 2.28
N LEU A 13 13.24 -11.94 3.04
CA LEU A 13 14.55 -11.35 3.34
C LEU A 13 15.34 -11.04 2.07
N LYS A 14 15.29 -11.92 1.05
CA LYS A 14 15.96 -11.66 -0.23
C LYS A 14 15.42 -10.41 -0.91
N ARG A 15 14.09 -10.20 -0.92
CA ARG A 15 13.47 -9.00 -1.49
C ARG A 15 13.95 -7.74 -0.77
N LEU A 16 13.96 -7.74 0.56
CA LEU A 16 14.43 -6.60 1.36
C LEU A 16 15.90 -6.29 1.06
N TRP A 17 16.75 -7.32 1.12
CA TRP A 17 18.19 -7.19 0.93
C TRP A 17 18.55 -6.68 -0.48
N GLN A 18 17.88 -7.19 -1.52
CA GLN A 18 18.10 -6.76 -2.92
C GLN A 18 17.79 -5.29 -3.16
N VAL A 19 16.83 -4.72 -2.42
CA VAL A 19 16.46 -3.31 -2.53
C VAL A 19 17.29 -2.42 -1.58
N GLY A 20 18.18 -3.01 -0.78
CA GLY A 20 19.04 -2.28 0.13
C GLY A 20 18.38 -1.87 1.45
N ILE A 21 17.21 -2.45 1.79
CA ILE A 21 16.65 -2.27 3.13
C ILE A 21 17.58 -2.99 4.12
N PRO A 22 18.06 -2.32 5.18
CA PRO A 22 18.92 -2.97 6.16
C PRO A 22 18.19 -4.14 6.84
N CYS A 23 18.66 -5.35 6.59
CA CYS A 23 18.14 -6.60 7.14
C CYS A 23 19.26 -7.65 7.15
N PRO A 24 19.07 -8.80 7.82
CA PRO A 24 20.01 -9.92 7.72
C PRO A 24 20.07 -10.44 6.28
N GLU A 25 21.27 -10.58 5.71
CA GLU A 25 21.48 -11.21 4.42
C GLU A 25 21.14 -12.70 4.51
N PRO A 26 20.17 -13.22 3.74
CA PRO A 26 19.83 -14.64 3.75
C PRO A 26 20.85 -15.44 2.92
N LEU A 27 21.57 -16.35 3.58
CA LEU A 27 22.67 -17.11 2.96
C LEU A 27 22.19 -18.47 2.43
N VAL A 28 21.63 -19.30 3.30
CA VAL A 28 21.29 -20.69 2.98
C VAL A 28 20.02 -21.10 3.70
N LEU A 29 19.12 -21.80 3.00
CA LEU A 29 17.98 -22.48 3.60
C LEU A 29 18.11 -24.00 3.39
N ARG A 30 17.92 -24.77 4.46
CA ARG A 30 17.82 -26.23 4.44
C ARG A 30 16.65 -26.68 5.30
N LEU A 31 15.61 -27.20 4.66
CA LEU A 31 14.35 -27.58 5.30
C LEU A 31 13.74 -26.40 6.09
N HIS A 32 13.90 -26.37 7.41
CA HIS A 32 13.39 -25.33 8.31
C HIS A 32 14.52 -24.52 8.96
N VAL A 33 15.78 -24.76 8.58
CA VAL A 33 16.95 -24.05 9.10
C VAL A 33 17.37 -23.00 8.10
N LEU A 34 17.15 -21.73 8.46
CA LEU A 34 17.60 -20.57 7.71
C LEU A 34 18.90 -20.03 8.33
N VAL A 35 19.94 -19.94 7.50
CA VAL A 35 21.23 -19.32 7.83
C VAL A 35 21.28 -17.95 7.16
N MET A 36 21.60 -16.93 7.95
CA MET A 36 21.68 -15.54 7.54
C MET A 36 22.87 -14.83 8.19
N SER A 37 23.21 -13.63 7.71
CA SER A 37 24.26 -12.81 8.32
C SER A 37 23.92 -12.48 9.77
N PHE A 38 24.92 -12.53 10.65
CA PHE A 38 24.75 -12.13 12.04
C PHE A 38 24.78 -10.60 12.17
N LEU A 39 23.71 -10.01 12.70
CA LEU A 39 23.63 -8.58 13.03
C LEU A 39 24.13 -8.35 14.46
N GLY A 40 25.45 -8.18 14.61
CA GLY A 40 26.08 -8.02 15.90
C GLY A 40 27.48 -7.40 15.85
N ASP A 41 28.04 -7.16 17.02
CA ASP A 41 29.37 -6.59 17.16
C ASP A 41 30.48 -7.63 16.98
N LYS A 42 31.73 -7.15 16.92
CA LYS A 42 32.93 -7.99 16.81
C LYS A 42 33.14 -8.95 17.99
N ASN A 43 32.46 -8.73 19.11
CA ASN A 43 32.55 -9.57 20.30
C ASN A 43 31.48 -10.67 20.31
N GLY A 44 30.62 -10.73 19.28
CA GLY A 44 29.56 -11.74 19.16
C GLY A 44 28.25 -11.33 19.82
N TRP A 45 28.08 -10.09 20.24
CA TRP A 45 26.82 -9.61 20.82
C TRP A 45 25.89 -9.10 19.72
N ALA A 46 24.65 -9.60 19.70
CA ALA A 46 23.64 -9.13 18.78
C ALA A 46 23.33 -7.64 19.01
N TYR A 47 23.00 -6.91 17.95
CA TYR A 47 22.52 -5.55 18.07
C TYR A 47 21.26 -5.50 18.95
N PRO A 48 21.13 -4.51 19.84
CA PRO A 48 19.95 -4.40 20.69
C PRO A 48 18.71 -4.15 19.85
N ARG A 49 17.57 -4.68 20.29
CA ARG A 49 16.28 -4.27 19.74
C ARG A 49 16.06 -2.78 19.98
N LEU A 50 15.32 -2.13 19.10
CA LEU A 50 15.00 -0.70 19.21
C LEU A 50 14.29 -0.39 20.55
N LYS A 51 13.49 -1.33 21.07
CA LYS A 51 12.90 -1.22 22.42
C LYS A 51 13.95 -1.07 23.53
N ASP A 52 15.01 -1.87 23.45
CA ASP A 52 16.00 -2.04 24.52
C ASP A 52 17.23 -1.14 24.31
N ALA A 53 17.37 -0.54 23.13
CA ALA A 53 18.48 0.33 22.77
C ALA A 53 18.46 1.64 23.58
N VAL A 54 19.63 2.01 24.11
CA VAL A 54 19.86 3.31 24.74
C VAL A 54 20.27 4.29 23.64
N ILE A 55 19.34 5.19 23.28
CA ILE A 55 19.49 6.13 22.18
C ILE A 55 19.20 7.54 22.72
N ASN A 56 20.04 8.50 22.34
CA ASN A 56 19.79 9.91 22.65
C ASN A 56 18.55 10.43 21.93
N SER A 57 17.79 11.30 22.60
CA SER A 57 16.52 11.83 22.08
C SER A 57 16.66 12.53 20.72
N ASP A 58 17.81 13.15 20.45
CA ASP A 58 18.10 13.87 19.19
C ASP A 58 18.17 12.96 17.96
N LYS A 59 18.35 11.64 18.15
CA LYS A 59 18.45 10.67 17.03
C LYS A 59 17.12 10.07 16.60
N TYR A 60 16.11 10.05 17.47
CA TYR A 60 14.84 9.42 17.12
C TYR A 60 14.13 10.05 15.90
N PRO A 61 14.22 11.37 15.62
CA PRO A 61 13.70 11.91 14.38
C PRO A 61 14.33 11.25 13.15
N GLU A 62 15.67 11.23 13.06
CA GLU A 62 16.42 10.58 11.96
C GLU A 62 16.02 9.11 11.78
N LEU A 63 15.87 8.38 12.89
CA LEU A 63 15.44 6.98 12.87
C LEU A 63 13.99 6.79 12.41
N TYR A 64 13.10 7.72 12.77
CA TYR A 64 11.71 7.71 12.30
C TYR A 64 11.67 7.89 10.78
N TYR A 65 12.40 8.88 10.24
CA TYR A 65 12.50 9.13 8.80
C TYR A 65 13.05 7.92 8.05
N GLN A 66 14.15 7.34 8.55
CA GLN A 66 14.72 6.12 7.99
C GLN A 66 13.67 4.99 7.94
N LEU A 67 12.90 4.79 9.01
CA LEU A 67 11.94 3.69 9.08
C LEU A 67 10.76 3.90 8.13
N ILE A 68 10.16 5.10 8.07
CA ILE A 68 9.02 5.34 7.17
C ILE A 68 9.43 5.24 5.69
N LYS A 69 10.66 5.65 5.36
CA LYS A 69 11.25 5.45 4.03
C LYS A 69 11.41 3.95 3.72
N ASN A 70 11.91 3.18 4.68
CA ASN A 70 12.01 1.73 4.55
C ASN A 70 10.62 1.07 4.40
N MET A 71 9.59 1.53 5.12
CA MET A 71 8.21 1.03 4.98
C MET A 71 7.65 1.31 3.58
N ARG A 72 7.83 2.52 3.04
CA ARG A 72 7.45 2.86 1.66
C ARG A 72 8.19 1.99 0.64
N THR A 73 9.50 1.83 0.83
CA THR A 73 10.35 0.98 -0.02
C THR A 73 9.91 -0.48 0.01
N MET A 74 9.57 -1.01 1.19
CA MET A 74 9.06 -2.35 1.37
C MET A 74 7.71 -2.53 0.66
N TYR A 75 6.80 -1.55 0.76
CA TYR A 75 5.50 -1.58 0.10
C TYR A 75 5.62 -1.56 -1.43
N HIS A 76 6.35 -0.59 -1.99
CA HIS A 76 6.37 -0.38 -3.43
C HIS A 76 7.40 -1.24 -4.18
N LYS A 77 8.65 -1.32 -3.69
CA LYS A 77 9.74 -2.03 -4.38
C LYS A 77 9.74 -3.53 -4.02
N CYS A 78 9.48 -3.88 -2.77
CA CYS A 78 9.43 -5.29 -2.36
C CYS A 78 8.03 -5.93 -2.55
N ARG A 79 6.98 -5.12 -2.76
CA ARG A 79 5.58 -5.57 -2.83
C ARG A 79 5.13 -6.31 -1.57
N LEU A 80 5.63 -5.85 -0.41
CA LEU A 80 5.42 -6.49 0.88
C LEU A 80 4.89 -5.52 1.94
N VAL A 81 4.04 -6.03 2.82
CA VAL A 81 3.69 -5.43 4.11
C VAL A 81 4.27 -6.31 5.20
N HIS A 82 4.91 -5.71 6.21
CA HIS A 82 5.58 -6.49 7.25
C HIS A 82 4.60 -7.30 8.10
N ALA A 83 3.44 -6.71 8.43
CA ALA A 83 2.32 -7.28 9.16
C ALA A 83 2.53 -7.56 10.66
N ASP A 84 3.71 -7.25 11.17
CA ASP A 84 4.03 -7.27 12.60
C ASP A 84 5.19 -6.31 12.94
N LEU A 85 5.24 -5.16 12.24
CA LEU A 85 6.32 -4.20 12.45
C LEU A 85 6.10 -3.45 13.77
N SER A 86 7.13 -3.48 14.63
CA SER A 86 7.14 -2.81 15.93
C SER A 86 8.59 -2.62 16.41
N GLU A 87 8.78 -1.94 17.53
CA GLU A 87 10.11 -1.74 18.16
C GLU A 87 10.79 -3.05 18.60
N TYR A 88 10.06 -4.16 18.60
CA TYR A 88 10.56 -5.49 18.95
C TYR A 88 11.22 -6.18 17.76
N ASN A 89 10.74 -5.91 16.54
CA ASN A 89 11.21 -6.50 15.28
C ASN A 89 12.17 -5.55 14.52
N LEU A 90 12.74 -4.59 15.25
CA LEU A 90 13.74 -3.66 14.76
C LEU A 90 14.99 -3.79 15.62
N LEU A 91 16.16 -3.97 14.99
CA LEU A 91 17.46 -3.85 15.68
C LEU A 91 18.06 -2.48 15.40
N TYR A 92 18.80 -1.95 16.37
CA TYR A 92 19.46 -0.67 16.26
C TYR A 92 20.97 -0.80 16.39
N HIS A 93 21.71 -0.25 15.41
CA HIS A 93 23.15 -0.12 15.50
C HIS A 93 23.64 1.10 14.75
N LEU A 94 24.45 1.95 15.39
CA LEU A 94 25.11 3.11 14.77
C LEU A 94 24.18 3.97 13.88
N ARG A 95 23.00 4.33 14.40
CA ARG A 95 21.97 5.14 13.69
C ARG A 95 21.28 4.44 12.52
N VAL A 96 21.41 3.12 12.41
CA VAL A 96 20.72 2.31 11.41
C VAL A 96 19.73 1.37 12.09
N LEU A 97 18.50 1.36 11.58
CA LEU A 97 17.47 0.38 11.92
C LEU A 97 17.51 -0.79 10.93
N TYR A 98 17.60 -2.00 11.48
CA TYR A 98 17.53 -3.24 10.73
C TYR A 98 16.18 -3.91 10.96
N ILE A 99 15.50 -4.28 9.88
CA ILE A 99 14.21 -4.99 9.93
C ILE A 99 14.49 -6.50 10.00
N ILE A 100 13.83 -7.17 10.94
CA ILE A 100 13.93 -8.62 11.16
C ILE A 100 12.54 -9.24 11.29
N ASP A 101 12.46 -10.57 11.27
CA ASP A 101 11.22 -11.36 11.41
C ASP A 101 10.15 -11.02 10.35
N VAL A 102 10.51 -11.26 9.09
CA VAL A 102 9.61 -11.10 7.93
C VAL A 102 8.88 -12.40 7.56
N SER A 103 8.76 -13.32 8.51
CA SER A 103 8.07 -14.60 8.35
C SER A 103 6.55 -14.39 8.12
N GLN A 104 5.96 -13.42 8.82
CA GLN A 104 4.54 -13.07 8.73
C GLN A 104 4.21 -12.13 7.59
N SER A 105 5.21 -11.49 6.97
CA SER A 105 4.99 -10.48 5.94
C SER A 105 4.14 -11.01 4.79
N VAL A 106 3.20 -10.18 4.33
CA VAL A 106 2.25 -10.53 3.28
C VAL A 106 2.52 -9.71 2.03
N GLU A 107 2.09 -10.23 0.89
CA GLU A 107 2.12 -9.46 -0.37
C GLU A 107 1.10 -8.33 -0.32
N HIS A 108 1.38 -7.22 -1.02
CA HIS A 108 0.53 -6.03 -1.00
C HIS A 108 -0.90 -6.24 -1.53
N ASP A 109 -1.13 -7.30 -2.31
CA ASP A 109 -2.42 -7.72 -2.88
C ASP A 109 -3.23 -8.64 -1.95
N HIS A 110 -2.65 -9.05 -0.82
CA HIS A 110 -3.34 -9.87 0.18
C HIS A 110 -4.62 -9.18 0.69
N PRO A 111 -5.73 -9.90 0.94
CA PRO A 111 -7.01 -9.31 1.39
C PRO A 111 -6.88 -8.38 2.60
N HIS A 112 -6.01 -8.75 3.54
CA HIS A 112 -5.75 -7.99 4.77
C HIS A 112 -4.50 -7.10 4.72
N ALA A 113 -3.85 -6.92 3.56
CA ALA A 113 -2.58 -6.18 3.46
C ALA A 113 -2.68 -4.75 4.02
N LEU A 114 -3.72 -4.00 3.64
CA LEU A 114 -3.91 -2.62 4.10
C LEU A 114 -4.27 -2.54 5.59
N GLU A 115 -4.94 -3.55 6.13
CA GLU A 115 -5.22 -3.66 7.57
C GLU A 115 -3.93 -3.87 8.36
N PHE A 116 -3.09 -4.81 7.91
CA PHE A 116 -1.77 -5.05 8.48
C PHE A 116 -0.87 -3.82 8.38
N LEU A 117 -0.88 -3.12 7.24
CA LEU A 117 -0.10 -1.90 7.07
C LEU A 117 -0.54 -0.81 8.05
N ARG A 118 -1.86 -0.61 8.25
CA ARG A 118 -2.37 0.33 9.25
C ARG A 118 -1.92 -0.01 10.66
N LYS A 119 -1.88 -1.30 11.01
CA LYS A 119 -1.39 -1.76 12.32
C LYS A 119 0.11 -1.48 12.48
N ASP A 120 0.91 -1.79 11.47
CA ASP A 120 2.35 -1.50 11.44
C ASP A 120 2.60 0.02 11.64
N ILE A 121 1.88 0.85 10.89
CA ILE A 121 1.93 2.32 11.01
C ILE A 121 1.57 2.77 12.42
N SER A 122 0.47 2.25 12.99
CA SER A 122 0.04 2.61 14.34
C SER A 122 1.09 2.26 15.40
N ASN A 123 1.75 1.10 15.28
CA ASN A 123 2.81 0.68 16.18
C ASN A 123 4.03 1.60 16.09
N VAL A 124 4.48 1.88 14.87
CA VAL A 124 5.63 2.76 14.58
C VAL A 124 5.37 4.17 15.08
N THR A 125 4.29 4.80 14.62
CA THR A 125 3.89 6.16 15.04
C THR A 125 3.73 6.22 16.55
N GLY A 126 3.11 5.22 17.16
CA GLY A 126 2.95 5.14 18.61
C GLY A 126 4.28 5.08 19.37
N TYR A 127 5.24 4.28 18.90
CA TYR A 127 6.56 4.19 19.52
C TYR A 127 7.32 5.52 19.45
N PHE A 128 7.43 6.12 18.26
CA PHE A 128 8.20 7.35 18.06
C PHE A 128 7.54 8.56 18.75
N LYS A 129 6.21 8.61 18.81
CA LYS A 129 5.48 9.63 19.59
C LYS A 129 5.83 9.56 21.09
N ARG A 130 5.93 8.36 21.68
CA ARG A 130 6.37 8.17 23.08
C ARG A 130 7.82 8.61 23.32
N LYS A 131 8.65 8.62 22.27
CA LYS A 131 10.05 9.07 22.32
C LYS A 131 10.21 10.58 22.06
N GLY A 132 9.10 11.31 21.92
CA GLY A 132 9.09 12.76 21.72
C GLY A 132 9.33 13.20 20.29
N VAL A 133 9.24 12.29 19.32
CA VAL A 133 9.31 12.64 17.89
C VAL A 133 7.98 13.18 17.43
N ARG A 134 8.02 14.24 16.63
CA ARG A 134 6.85 14.70 15.88
C ARG A 134 6.62 13.77 14.70
N VAL A 135 5.56 13.00 14.78
CA VAL A 135 5.18 11.99 13.80
C VAL A 135 4.02 12.49 12.96
N MET A 136 3.90 11.98 11.74
CA MET A 136 2.69 12.13 10.93
C MET A 136 1.50 11.45 11.60
N SER A 137 0.29 11.86 11.24
CA SER A 137 -0.90 11.09 11.59
C SER A 137 -0.89 9.72 10.90
N ILE A 138 -1.70 8.78 11.39
CA ILE A 138 -1.78 7.44 10.80
C ILE A 138 -2.23 7.53 9.33
N ARG A 139 -3.18 8.42 9.02
CA ARG A 139 -3.69 8.62 7.65
C ARG A 139 -2.62 9.23 6.76
N GLU A 140 -1.93 10.27 7.21
CA GLU A 140 -0.85 10.91 6.44
C GLU A 140 0.29 9.92 6.11
N LEU A 141 0.71 9.11 7.09
CA LEU A 141 1.76 8.11 6.86
C LEU A 141 1.26 6.97 5.97
N PHE A 142 -0.01 6.57 6.07
CA PHE A 142 -0.60 5.57 5.18
C PHE A 142 -0.63 6.07 3.74
N ASP A 143 -1.10 7.30 3.53
CA ASP A 143 -1.09 7.96 2.23
C ASP A 143 0.34 8.04 1.70
N PHE A 144 1.29 8.53 2.49
CA PHE A 144 2.70 8.60 2.08
C PHE A 144 3.28 7.22 1.69
N ILE A 145 2.91 6.13 2.36
CA ILE A 145 3.43 4.80 2.04
C ILE A 145 2.79 4.22 0.78
N THR A 146 1.52 4.55 0.51
CA THR A 146 0.74 3.93 -0.57
C THR A 146 0.65 4.77 -1.84
N ASP A 147 0.93 6.07 -1.77
CA ASP A 147 0.80 6.99 -2.89
C ASP A 147 1.78 6.63 -4.02
N ILE A 148 1.20 6.31 -5.17
CA ILE A 148 1.90 5.92 -6.39
C ILE A 148 2.50 7.16 -7.08
N ASN A 149 1.91 8.34 -6.89
CA ASN A 149 2.26 9.56 -7.63
C ASN A 149 3.59 10.19 -7.20
N ILE A 150 4.05 9.91 -5.97
CA ILE A 150 5.35 10.36 -5.47
C ILE A 150 6.50 9.75 -6.29
N GLY A 151 6.28 8.60 -6.94
CA GLY A 151 7.30 7.86 -7.68
C GLY A 151 8.09 6.88 -6.82
N LEU A 152 9.04 6.21 -7.47
CA LEU A 152 9.87 5.11 -6.90
C LEU A 152 11.33 5.51 -6.73
N ASP A 153 11.74 6.63 -7.31
CA ASP A 153 13.11 7.10 -7.26
C ASP A 153 13.40 7.70 -5.89
N ASP A 154 14.56 7.34 -5.33
CA ASP A 154 14.90 7.73 -3.96
C ASP A 154 14.99 9.26 -3.80
N GLU A 155 15.35 9.98 -4.86
CA GLU A 155 15.40 11.46 -4.89
C GLU A 155 14.01 12.09 -4.75
N GLN A 156 12.99 11.55 -5.43
CA GLN A 156 11.62 12.06 -5.37
C GLN A 156 11.00 11.80 -3.99
N VAL A 157 11.25 10.60 -3.46
CA VAL A 157 10.79 10.22 -2.12
C VAL A 157 11.43 11.11 -1.05
N GLU A 158 12.72 11.40 -1.17
CA GLU A 158 13.41 12.31 -0.23
C GLU A 158 12.85 13.73 -0.30
N ALA A 159 12.63 14.26 -1.51
CA ALA A 159 12.06 15.59 -1.68
C ALA A 159 10.65 15.74 -1.09
N GLU A 160 9.81 14.70 -1.18
CA GLU A 160 8.50 14.71 -0.51
C GLU A 160 8.61 14.59 1.02
N LEU A 161 9.57 13.79 1.52
CA LEU A 161 9.83 13.70 2.96
C LEU A 161 10.31 15.04 3.53
N ASP A 162 11.17 15.77 2.82
CA ASP A 162 11.63 17.09 3.22
C ASP A 162 10.48 18.10 3.33
N LYS A 163 9.57 18.11 2.34
CA LYS A 163 8.36 18.97 2.39
C LYS A 163 7.46 18.63 3.58
N ILE A 164 7.25 17.33 3.85
CA ILE A 164 6.47 16.87 5.00
C ILE A 164 7.13 17.32 6.31
N GLN A 165 8.46 17.23 6.39
CA GLN A 165 9.22 17.64 7.56
C GLN A 165 9.13 19.14 7.80
N GLU A 166 9.28 19.97 6.78
CA GLU A 166 9.11 21.43 6.89
C GLU A 166 7.72 21.80 7.37
N ARG A 167 6.68 21.13 6.85
CA ARG A 167 5.28 21.31 7.29
C ARG A 167 5.06 20.91 8.75
N LEU A 168 5.62 19.79 9.19
CA LEU A 168 5.53 19.36 10.59
C LEU A 168 6.30 20.32 11.51
N ALA A 169 7.43 20.87 11.04
CA ALA A 169 8.20 21.86 11.79
C ALA A 169 7.44 23.19 11.92
N SER A 170 6.83 23.70 10.85
CA SER A 170 6.09 24.98 10.89
C SER A 170 4.84 24.92 11.77
N GLN A 171 4.14 23.79 11.80
CA GLN A 171 3.03 23.58 12.73
C GLN A 171 3.45 23.60 14.22
N LYS A 172 4.75 23.45 14.56
CA LYS A 172 5.27 23.58 15.93
C LYS A 172 5.24 25.01 16.42
N GLU A 173 5.41 25.97 15.53
CA GLU A 173 5.43 27.39 15.89
C GLU A 173 4.02 27.93 16.15
N LEU A 174 3.03 27.46 15.37
CA LEU A 174 1.63 27.86 15.55
C LEU A 174 0.99 27.29 16.83
N SER A 175 1.21 26.02 17.16
CA SER A 175 0.58 25.37 18.34
C SER A 175 1.08 25.90 19.69
N ILE A 176 2.14 26.70 19.73
CA ILE A 176 2.61 27.36 20.96
C ILE A 176 1.73 28.58 21.29
N THR A 177 0.89 29.06 20.35
CA THR A 177 0.27 30.39 20.46
C THR A 177 -1.24 30.43 20.75
N LEU A 178 -2.02 29.34 20.65
CA LEU A 178 -3.48 29.40 20.78
C LEU A 178 -4.09 28.24 21.58
N ASN A 179 -4.99 28.56 22.52
CA ASN A 179 -5.84 27.62 23.28
C ASN A 179 -6.98 26.99 22.43
N GLU A 180 -6.84 26.92 21.10
CA GLU A 180 -7.81 26.31 20.17
C GLU A 180 -7.56 24.79 19.97
N ASP A 181 -6.56 24.23 20.66
CA ASP A 181 -6.00 22.91 20.35
C ASP A 181 -6.80 21.71 20.91
N ILE A 182 -7.70 21.89 21.88
CA ILE A 182 -8.43 20.76 22.50
C ILE A 182 -9.49 20.18 21.54
N ASP A 183 -10.25 21.05 20.87
CA ASP A 183 -11.29 20.63 19.92
C ASP A 183 -10.70 20.04 18.64
N LYS A 184 -9.54 20.55 18.23
CA LYS A 184 -8.80 20.03 17.07
C LYS A 184 -8.13 18.69 17.39
N MET A 185 -7.46 18.55 18.53
CA MET A 185 -6.90 17.27 18.96
C MET A 185 -7.97 16.20 19.15
N SER A 186 -9.13 16.55 19.72
CA SER A 186 -10.22 15.59 19.88
C SER A 186 -10.80 15.16 18.53
N LYS A 187 -10.91 16.08 17.57
CA LYS A 187 -11.31 15.74 16.19
C LYS A 187 -10.30 14.83 15.49
N ASP A 188 -9.01 15.16 15.55
CA ASP A 188 -7.95 14.34 14.93
C ASP A 188 -7.92 12.91 15.52
N LEU A 189 -8.12 12.78 16.82
CA LEU A 189 -8.21 11.47 17.49
C LEU A 189 -9.44 10.67 17.04
N VAL A 190 -10.59 11.34 16.87
CA VAL A 190 -11.80 10.70 16.35
C VAL A 190 -11.58 10.23 14.92
N ASP A 191 -11.00 11.08 14.07
CA ASP A 191 -10.73 10.77 12.66
C ASP A 191 -9.71 9.62 12.52
N GLU A 192 -8.68 9.56 13.39
CA GLU A 192 -7.75 8.43 13.46
C GLU A 192 -8.45 7.12 13.86
N GLU A 193 -9.33 7.15 14.87
CA GLU A 193 -10.08 5.97 15.30
C GLU A 193 -11.09 5.49 14.24
N VAL A 194 -11.73 6.42 13.54
CA VAL A 194 -12.58 6.12 12.39
C VAL A 194 -11.75 5.46 11.28
N PHE A 195 -10.58 6.02 10.95
CA PHE A 195 -9.69 5.48 9.93
C PHE A 195 -9.18 4.07 10.25
N LYS A 196 -8.89 3.76 11.52
CA LYS A 196 -8.48 2.42 11.95
C LYS A 196 -9.56 1.36 11.73
N LYS A 197 -10.84 1.73 11.84
CA LYS A 197 -11.99 0.82 11.73
C LYS A 197 -12.64 0.81 10.35
N ALA A 198 -12.40 1.85 9.54
CA ALA A 198 -12.96 1.95 8.21
C ALA A 198 -12.49 0.81 7.30
N PHE A 199 -13.38 0.34 6.42
CA PHE A 199 -13.00 -0.53 5.31
C PHE A 199 -12.32 0.31 4.23
N ILE A 200 -11.18 -0.17 3.72
CA ILE A 200 -10.43 0.52 2.66
C ILE A 200 -10.49 -0.38 1.41
N PRO A 201 -11.25 0.02 0.37
CA PRO A 201 -11.26 -0.67 -0.92
C PRO A 201 -9.85 -0.76 -1.49
N ARG A 202 -9.47 -1.93 -2.00
CA ARG A 202 -8.14 -2.15 -2.60
C ARG A 202 -8.14 -1.86 -4.09
N THR A 203 -9.23 -2.23 -4.74
CA THR A 203 -9.48 -1.99 -6.15
C THR A 203 -10.76 -1.17 -6.30
N LEU A 204 -10.97 -0.55 -7.46
CA LEU A 204 -12.21 0.16 -7.73
C LEU A 204 -13.43 -0.78 -7.74
N ASP A 205 -13.23 -2.06 -8.00
CA ASP A 205 -14.28 -3.09 -7.94
C ASP A 205 -14.78 -3.34 -6.51
N ASP A 206 -13.96 -3.07 -5.50
CA ASP A 206 -14.31 -3.22 -4.07
C ASP A 206 -15.10 -2.00 -3.53
N VAL A 207 -15.36 -0.98 -4.36
CA VAL A 207 -16.10 0.23 -3.95
C VAL A 207 -17.60 -0.05 -3.96
N PHE A 208 -18.19 -0.10 -2.76
CA PHE A 208 -19.60 -0.46 -2.58
C PHE A 208 -20.59 0.56 -3.17
N ASP A 209 -20.28 1.85 -3.15
CA ASP A 209 -21.23 2.92 -3.50
C ASP A 209 -20.54 4.00 -4.33
N VAL A 210 -20.40 3.71 -5.62
CA VAL A 210 -19.76 4.59 -6.60
C VAL A 210 -20.58 5.88 -6.80
N GLU A 211 -21.90 5.82 -6.71
CA GLU A 211 -22.77 6.98 -6.91
C GLU A 211 -22.60 8.01 -5.78
N ARG A 212 -22.55 7.58 -4.53
CA ARG A 212 -22.29 8.47 -3.40
C ARG A 212 -20.89 9.10 -3.50
N ASP A 213 -19.90 8.30 -3.86
CA ASP A 213 -18.50 8.76 -3.88
C ASP A 213 -18.24 9.71 -5.06
N THR A 214 -18.85 9.48 -6.22
CA THR A 214 -18.83 10.44 -7.36
C THR A 214 -19.52 11.75 -7.00
N LEU A 215 -20.64 11.71 -6.27
CA LEU A 215 -21.29 12.92 -5.77
C LEU A 215 -20.40 13.71 -4.80
N LYS A 216 -19.66 13.05 -3.90
CA LYS A 216 -18.70 13.72 -3.01
C LYS A 216 -17.58 14.39 -3.80
N VAL A 217 -17.03 13.72 -4.80
CA VAL A 217 -16.01 14.31 -5.69
C VAL A 217 -16.58 15.53 -6.42
N SER A 218 -17.80 15.44 -6.96
CA SER A 218 -18.45 16.58 -7.64
C SER A 218 -18.70 17.79 -6.73
N LYS A 219 -18.85 17.55 -5.42
CA LYS A 219 -19.00 18.59 -4.39
C LYS A 219 -17.66 19.17 -3.91
N GLY A 220 -16.54 18.68 -4.41
CA GLY A 220 -15.20 19.07 -3.96
C GLY A 220 -14.75 18.39 -2.66
N GLU A 221 -15.49 17.40 -2.16
CA GLU A 221 -15.16 16.60 -0.96
C GLU A 221 -14.40 15.31 -1.33
N GLY A 222 -13.76 15.27 -2.52
CA GLY A 222 -13.05 14.09 -3.03
C GLY A 222 -11.82 13.70 -2.20
N GLU A 223 -11.22 14.65 -1.47
CA GLU A 223 -10.10 14.40 -0.55
C GLU A 223 -10.48 13.50 0.64
N ASP A 224 -11.76 13.39 0.96
CA ASP A 224 -12.24 12.52 2.04
C ASP A 224 -12.32 11.04 1.62
N LEU A 225 -12.14 10.73 0.33
CA LEU A 225 -12.10 9.35 -0.14
C LEU A 225 -10.78 8.68 0.20
N ILE A 226 -10.85 7.69 1.08
CA ILE A 226 -9.68 6.99 1.62
C ILE A 226 -8.86 6.28 0.54
N TYR A 227 -9.50 5.83 -0.55
CA TYR A 227 -8.85 5.05 -1.61
C TYR A 227 -8.38 5.89 -2.81
N ARG A 228 -8.58 7.22 -2.80
CA ARG A 228 -8.21 8.11 -3.94
C ARG A 228 -6.71 8.03 -4.26
N LYS A 229 -5.85 8.16 -3.24
CA LYS A 229 -4.39 8.09 -3.41
C LYS A 229 -3.88 6.68 -3.72
N LEU A 230 -4.56 5.65 -3.20
CA LEU A 230 -4.25 4.25 -3.47
C LEU A 230 -4.43 3.90 -4.97
N THR A 231 -5.48 4.44 -5.59
CA THR A 231 -5.85 4.13 -6.97
C THR A 231 -5.13 5.00 -8.00
N GLY A 232 -4.35 6.00 -7.56
CA GLY A 232 -3.67 6.94 -8.46
C GLY A 232 -4.64 7.81 -9.28
N LEU A 233 -5.91 7.88 -8.86
CA LEU A 233 -6.92 8.71 -9.52
C LEU A 233 -6.68 10.18 -9.18
N SER A 234 -5.84 10.83 -9.99
CA SER A 234 -5.83 12.29 -10.14
C SER A 234 -7.10 12.70 -10.89
N ILE A 235 -8.25 12.65 -10.21
CA ILE A 235 -9.46 13.28 -10.75
C ILE A 235 -9.17 14.77 -10.71
N ASP A 236 -8.91 15.36 -11.87
CA ASP A 236 -8.98 16.81 -12.03
C ASP A 236 -10.37 17.22 -11.52
N ASP A 237 -10.44 18.05 -10.47
CA ASP A 237 -11.70 18.59 -9.91
C ASP A 237 -12.35 19.60 -10.89
N LYS A 238 -12.42 19.26 -12.18
CA LYS A 238 -13.29 19.95 -13.12
C LYS A 238 -14.67 19.30 -12.98
N PRO A 239 -15.70 20.07 -12.62
CA PRO A 239 -17.06 19.56 -12.65
C PRO A 239 -17.43 19.28 -14.10
N GLU A 240 -17.23 18.05 -14.57
CA GLU A 240 -18.01 17.57 -15.70
C GLU A 240 -19.45 17.46 -15.20
N LYS A 241 -20.31 18.31 -15.77
CA LYS A 241 -21.74 18.28 -15.51
C LYS A 241 -22.24 16.86 -15.74
N ILE A 242 -22.73 16.24 -14.69
CA ILE A 242 -23.62 15.09 -14.79
C ILE A 242 -24.78 15.56 -15.69
N PRO A 243 -25.03 14.94 -16.86
CA PRO A 243 -26.21 15.26 -17.65
C PRO A 243 -27.42 15.01 -16.75
N SER A 244 -28.24 16.03 -16.54
CA SER A 244 -29.47 15.85 -15.77
C SER A 244 -30.32 14.76 -16.42
N GLU A 245 -31.05 13.97 -15.63
CA GLU A 245 -31.96 12.91 -16.12
C GLU A 245 -32.96 13.40 -17.21
N ASN A 246 -33.19 14.72 -17.30
CA ASN A 246 -33.98 15.36 -18.34
C ASN A 246 -33.32 15.42 -19.73
N GLU A 247 -32.00 15.23 -19.86
CA GLU A 247 -31.31 15.20 -21.17
C GLU A 247 -31.27 13.80 -21.79
N VAL A 248 -31.44 12.74 -20.99
CA VAL A 248 -31.48 11.35 -21.49
C VAL A 248 -32.79 11.05 -22.23
N MET A 249 -33.89 11.72 -21.86
CA MET A 249 -35.17 11.57 -22.58
C MET A 249 -35.20 12.32 -23.92
N ALA A 250 -34.41 13.37 -24.10
CA ALA A 250 -34.42 14.19 -25.31
C ALA A 250 -33.65 13.58 -26.51
N ASN A 251 -32.83 12.54 -26.27
CA ASN A 251 -32.06 11.86 -27.34
C ASN A 251 -32.67 10.52 -27.79
N SER A 252 -33.86 10.17 -27.32
CA SER A 252 -34.58 8.97 -27.76
C SER A 252 -35.43 9.17 -29.03
N GLU A 253 -35.56 10.40 -29.54
CA GLU A 253 -36.41 10.69 -30.70
C GLU A 253 -35.67 10.73 -32.06
N ASN A 254 -34.37 10.39 -32.13
CA ASN A 254 -33.59 10.50 -33.38
C ASN A 254 -32.93 9.21 -33.88
N ILE A 255 -33.57 8.05 -33.66
CA ILE A 255 -33.28 6.83 -34.43
C ILE A 255 -34.60 6.26 -34.99
N SER A 256 -35.17 6.97 -35.96
CA SER A 256 -36.22 6.44 -36.84
C SER A 256 -35.89 6.74 -38.30
N SER A 257 -34.81 6.12 -38.80
CA SER A 257 -34.64 5.91 -40.24
C SER A 257 -33.58 4.85 -40.52
N ILE A 258 -33.96 3.59 -40.41
CA ILE A 258 -33.41 2.58 -41.34
C ILE A 258 -34.57 1.70 -41.81
N SER A 259 -34.90 1.91 -43.07
CA SER A 259 -35.99 1.31 -43.81
C SER A 259 -35.72 -0.16 -44.09
N THR A 260 -36.74 -0.98 -43.87
CA THR A 260 -36.89 -2.33 -44.41
C THR A 260 -36.96 -2.31 -45.93
N LYS A 261 -36.26 -3.25 -46.57
CA LYS A 261 -36.69 -3.86 -47.84
C LYS A 261 -36.28 -5.33 -47.82
N ASP A 262 -37.30 -6.18 -47.80
CA ASP A 262 -37.25 -7.59 -48.11
C ASP A 262 -36.80 -7.81 -49.56
N ASP A 263 -36.06 -8.89 -49.81
CA ASP A 263 -36.26 -9.70 -51.01
C ASP A 263 -35.79 -11.14 -50.75
N GLU A 264 -36.69 -12.08 -51.06
CA GLU A 264 -36.57 -13.52 -50.89
C GLU A 264 -35.69 -14.14 -52.00
N SER A 265 -35.01 -15.26 -51.69
CA SER A 265 -35.03 -16.47 -52.53
C SER A 265 -34.32 -17.64 -51.83
N GLU A 266 -35.08 -18.73 -51.68
CA GLU A 266 -34.61 -20.08 -51.38
C GLU A 266 -33.81 -20.63 -52.59
N GLU A 267 -32.84 -21.51 -52.34
CA GLU A 267 -32.74 -22.80 -53.04
C GLU A 267 -31.74 -23.74 -52.31
N ASP A 268 -32.20 -24.97 -52.13
CA ASP A 268 -31.51 -26.15 -51.61
C ASP A 268 -30.28 -26.54 -52.45
N ASP A 269 -29.27 -27.19 -51.85
CA ASP A 269 -28.90 -28.53 -52.31
C ASP A 269 -27.94 -29.29 -51.37
N GLN A 270 -28.08 -30.60 -51.47
CA GLN A 270 -27.69 -31.71 -50.60
C GLN A 270 -26.20 -32.11 -50.58
N ASP A 271 -25.86 -32.82 -49.50
CA ASP A 271 -24.99 -34.00 -49.39
C ASP A 271 -23.56 -34.01 -49.97
N GLU A 272 -22.59 -34.34 -49.11
CA GLU A 272 -21.81 -35.58 -49.26
C GLU A 272 -21.04 -35.93 -47.96
N GLU A 273 -21.51 -36.99 -47.29
CA GLU A 273 -20.70 -37.80 -46.39
C GLU A 273 -19.60 -38.54 -47.17
N LYS A 274 -18.41 -38.68 -46.56
CA LYS A 274 -17.60 -39.91 -46.69
C LYS A 274 -16.66 -40.05 -45.49
N GLU A 275 -17.08 -40.89 -44.55
CA GLU A 275 -16.17 -41.66 -43.72
C GLU A 275 -15.28 -42.55 -44.60
N ILE A 276 -13.98 -42.61 -44.32
CA ILE A 276 -13.20 -43.83 -44.51
C ILE A 276 -12.39 -44.08 -43.24
N SER A 277 -12.69 -45.23 -42.66
CA SER A 277 -12.08 -45.92 -41.54
C SER A 277 -10.82 -46.70 -41.94
N ASN A 278 -10.14 -47.20 -40.90
CA ASN A 278 -9.11 -48.23 -40.84
C ASN A 278 -7.65 -47.77 -40.94
N ASP A 279 -6.68 -48.42 -40.29
CA ASP A 279 -6.57 -49.27 -39.09
C ASP A 279 -5.06 -49.61 -39.04
N SER A 280 -4.56 -49.84 -37.84
CA SER A 280 -3.42 -50.68 -37.43
C SER A 280 -2.05 -50.72 -38.18
N MET A 281 -1.02 -50.81 -37.34
CA MET A 281 0.21 -51.64 -37.41
C MET A 281 1.59 -50.92 -37.45
N PHE A 282 2.23 -50.96 -36.28
CA PHE A 282 3.53 -51.59 -35.98
C PHE A 282 4.72 -51.56 -36.98
N LYS A 283 5.89 -51.26 -36.38
CA LYS A 283 7.30 -51.47 -36.81
C LYS A 283 7.83 -50.45 -37.85
N GLU A 284 9.04 -49.90 -37.73
CA GLU A 284 10.28 -50.32 -37.04
C GLU A 284 10.87 -49.23 -36.13
#